data_AF-A0A7J8X9X9-F1
#
_entry.id   AF-A0A7J8X9X9-F1
#
_cell.length_a   1.000
_cell.length_b   1.000
_cell.length_c   1.000
_cell.angle_alpha   90.00
_cell.angle_beta   90.00
_cell.angle_gamma   90.00
#
_symmetry.space_group_name_H-M   'P 1'
#
loop_
_entity.id
_entity.type
_entity.pdbx_description
1 polymer ?
#
loop_
_entity_poly.entity_id
_entity_poly.type
_entity_poly.pdbx_seq_one_letter_code
_entity_poly.pdbx_strand_id
1 'polypeptide(L)'
;MGEEAKAVVPESLLKKNKRNEEWELAKKQELEVAKKKKVENRKLIYSRAKQYAKEYGAQEKELIQLKREARLKGGFYVDPEAKLLFIIRIRGINAMHPRTRKILQLLRLRQVTCLIFPKLKFCVMRINSSIFPECVLCMNFAQIEGKCGFVETLGIMIFNGVFLKVNKATMNMLHL
;
A
#
# COMPACT_ATOMS: atom_id res chain seq x y z
N MET A 1 69.65 -11.78 -18.31
CA MET A 1 68.44 -10.95 -18.53
C MET A 1 67.29 -11.62 -17.80
N GLY A 2 66.96 -11.09 -16.62
CA GLY A 2 65.71 -11.21 -15.86
C GLY A 2 65.05 -12.58 -15.72
N GLU A 3 65.41 -13.34 -14.68
CA GLU A 3 64.45 -14.28 -14.08
C GLU A 3 63.39 -13.47 -13.32
N GLU A 4 62.15 -13.48 -13.81
CA GLU A 4 61.00 -12.89 -13.13
C GLU A 4 60.75 -13.65 -11.82
N ALA A 5 61.11 -13.03 -10.71
CA ALA A 5 60.77 -13.49 -9.38
C ALA A 5 59.23 -13.60 -9.26
N LYS A 6 58.69 -14.82 -9.37
CA LYS A 6 57.29 -15.11 -9.03
C LYS A 6 57.09 -14.70 -7.57
N ALA A 7 56.50 -13.52 -7.37
CA ALA A 7 56.23 -12.97 -6.06
C ALA A 7 55.46 -14.00 -5.23
N VAL A 8 56.07 -14.48 -4.14
CA VAL A 8 55.45 -15.42 -3.20
C VAL A 8 54.22 -14.72 -2.63
N VAL A 9 53.03 -15.18 -3.02
CA VAL A 9 51.77 -14.59 -2.58
C VAL A 9 51.72 -14.68 -1.05
N PRO A 10 51.59 -13.55 -0.33
CA PRO A 10 51.59 -13.57 1.12
C PRO A 10 50.39 -14.36 1.66
N GLU A 11 50.60 -15.20 2.67
CA GLU A 11 49.59 -16.09 3.24
C GLU A 11 48.31 -15.36 3.69
N SER A 12 48.43 -14.09 4.07
CA SER A 12 47.31 -13.22 4.43
C SER A 12 46.31 -13.03 3.27
N LEU A 13 46.80 -12.92 2.03
CA LEU A 13 45.94 -12.81 0.84
C LEU A 13 45.22 -14.12 0.54
N LEU A 14 45.88 -15.27 0.70
CA LEU A 14 45.25 -16.58 0.51
C LEU A 14 44.10 -16.81 1.51
N LYS A 15 44.29 -16.41 2.78
CA LYS A 15 43.23 -16.46 3.81
C LYS A 15 42.09 -15.48 3.52
N LYS A 16 42.37 -14.32 2.92
CA LYS A 16 41.35 -13.34 2.50
C LYS A 16 40.53 -13.86 1.31
N ASN A 17 41.18 -14.48 0.33
CA ASN A 17 40.52 -15.03 -0.85
C ASN A 17 39.56 -16.17 -0.49
N LYS A 18 39.99 -17.13 0.35
CA LYS A 18 39.13 -18.22 0.82
C LYS A 18 37.87 -17.73 1.53
N ARG A 19 38.01 -16.74 2.43
CA ARG A 19 36.84 -16.13 3.10
C ARG A 19 35.90 -15.41 2.14
N ASN A 20 36.44 -14.73 1.13
CA ASN A 20 35.63 -14.06 0.11
C ASN A 20 34.89 -15.07 -0.76
N GLU A 21 35.54 -16.16 -1.17
CA GLU A 21 34.92 -17.24 -1.95
C GLU A 21 33.77 -17.91 -1.17
N GLU A 22 33.98 -18.21 0.11
CA GLU A 22 32.93 -18.75 1.00
C GLU A 22 31.75 -17.77 1.14
N TRP A 23 32.03 -16.48 1.32
CA TRP A 23 30.99 -15.45 1.42
C TRP A 23 30.22 -15.26 0.11
N GLU A 24 30.89 -15.32 -1.03
CA GLU A 24 30.26 -15.27 -2.35
C GLU A 24 29.37 -16.49 -2.62
N LEU A 25 29.79 -17.69 -2.21
CA LEU A 25 28.99 -18.90 -2.34
C LEU A 25 27.72 -18.81 -1.47
N ALA A 26 27.85 -18.38 -0.21
CA ALA A 26 26.71 -18.15 0.67
C ALA A 26 25.73 -17.12 0.07
N LYS A 27 26.25 -15.99 -0.43
CA LYS A 27 25.44 -14.95 -1.08
C LYS A 27 24.73 -15.46 -2.33
N LYS A 28 25.40 -16.28 -3.15
CA LYS A 28 24.78 -16.91 -4.34
C LYS A 28 23.63 -17.84 -3.93
N GLN A 29 23.82 -18.66 -2.90
CA GLN A 29 22.78 -19.54 -2.38
C GLN A 29 21.58 -18.75 -1.83
N GLU A 30 21.81 -17.70 -1.05
CA GLU A 30 20.75 -16.82 -0.55
C GLU A 30 19.96 -16.14 -1.67
N LEU A 31 20.65 -15.67 -2.71
CA LEU A 31 20.01 -15.06 -3.88
C LEU A 31 19.14 -16.07 -4.63
N GLU A 32 19.59 -17.30 -4.82
CA GLU A 32 18.80 -18.34 -5.48
C GLU A 32 17.56 -18.72 -4.67
N VAL A 33 17.69 -18.82 -3.34
CA VAL A 33 16.53 -19.03 -2.45
C VAL A 33 15.55 -17.86 -2.52
N ALA A 34 16.06 -16.61 -2.53
CA ALA A 34 15.23 -15.42 -2.65
C ALA A 34 14.51 -15.35 -4.01
N LYS A 35 15.15 -15.77 -5.11
CA LYS A 35 14.54 -15.85 -6.43
C LYS A 35 13.39 -16.86 -6.46
N LYS A 36 13.60 -18.06 -5.93
CA LYS A 36 12.56 -19.10 -5.83
C LYS A 36 11.35 -18.61 -5.03
N LYS A 37 11.58 -18.00 -3.86
CA LYS A 37 10.53 -17.39 -3.03
C LYS A 37 9.76 -16.28 -3.77
N LYS A 38 10.44 -15.44 -4.56
CA LYS A 38 9.78 -14.39 -5.37
C LYS A 38 8.84 -14.97 -6.42
N VAL A 39 9.26 -16.03 -7.11
CA VAL A 39 8.43 -16.70 -8.13
C VAL A 39 7.19 -17.33 -7.49
N GLU A 40 7.35 -18.01 -6.35
CA GLU A 40 6.23 -18.56 -5.59
C GLU A 40 5.27 -17.46 -5.13
N ASN A 41 5.80 -16.37 -4.56
CA ASN A 41 5.00 -15.22 -4.13
C ASN A 41 4.24 -14.58 -5.30
N ARG A 42 4.82 -14.48 -6.50
CA ARG A 42 4.11 -13.97 -7.69
C ARG A 42 2.91 -14.85 -8.05
N LYS A 43 3.09 -16.17 -8.07
CA LYS A 43 1.99 -17.13 -8.35
C LYS A 43 0.87 -17.00 -7.31
N LEU A 44 1.24 -16.81 -6.03
CA LEU A 44 0.28 -16.58 -4.95
C LEU A 44 -0.48 -15.25 -5.11
N ILE A 45 0.22 -14.16 -5.44
CA ILE A 45 -0.40 -12.83 -5.67
C ILE A 45 -1.40 -12.90 -6.82
N TYR A 46 -1.03 -13.53 -7.93
CA TYR A 46 -1.92 -13.70 -9.08
C TYR A 46 -3.18 -14.50 -8.72
N SER A 47 -3.01 -15.59 -7.96
CA SER A 47 -4.14 -16.42 -7.52
C SER A 47 -5.08 -15.65 -6.60
N ARG A 48 -4.54 -14.87 -5.66
CA ARG A 48 -5.32 -14.01 -4.75
C ARG A 48 -6.04 -12.89 -5.48
N ALA A 49 -5.39 -12.23 -6.43
CA ALA A 49 -6.03 -11.17 -7.24
C ALA A 49 -7.27 -11.71 -7.98
N LYS A 50 -7.16 -12.91 -8.57
CA LYS A 50 -8.29 -13.59 -9.22
C LYS A 50 -9.41 -13.95 -8.24
N GLN A 51 -9.07 -14.35 -7.01
CA GLN A 51 -10.05 -14.64 -5.96
C GLN A 51 -10.80 -13.37 -5.54
N TYR A 52 -10.10 -12.29 -5.23
CA TYR A 52 -10.72 -11.02 -4.83
C TYR A 52 -11.63 -10.43 -5.92
N ALA A 53 -11.22 -10.50 -7.19
CA ALA A 53 -12.07 -10.05 -8.29
C ALA A 53 -13.39 -10.82 -8.36
N LYS A 54 -13.36 -12.14 -8.14
CA LYS A 54 -14.57 -12.97 -8.07
C LYS A 54 -15.43 -12.66 -6.86
N GLU A 55 -14.82 -12.50 -5.69
CA GLU A 55 -15.53 -12.19 -4.43
C GLU A 55 -16.30 -10.86 -4.54
N TYR A 56 -15.66 -9.80 -5.06
CA TYR A 56 -16.32 -8.51 -5.23
C TYR A 56 -17.42 -8.55 -6.29
N GLY A 57 -17.20 -9.26 -7.40
CA GLY A 57 -18.24 -9.44 -8.42
C GLY A 57 -19.44 -10.26 -7.92
N ALA A 58 -19.21 -11.22 -7.02
CA ALA A 58 -20.29 -11.98 -6.37
C ALA A 58 -21.08 -11.09 -5.39
N GLN A 59 -20.39 -10.31 -4.55
CA GLN A 59 -21.00 -9.38 -3.59
C GLN A 59 -21.88 -8.33 -4.29
N GLU A 60 -21.44 -7.78 -5.42
CA GLU A 60 -22.23 -6.80 -6.18
C GLU A 60 -23.51 -7.42 -6.75
N LYS A 61 -23.42 -8.62 -7.30
CA LYS A 61 -24.59 -9.36 -7.82
C LYS A 61 -25.57 -9.69 -6.70
N GLU A 62 -25.08 -10.12 -5.55
CA GLU A 62 -25.89 -10.41 -4.36
C GLU A 62 -26.62 -9.16 -3.87
N LEU A 63 -25.95 -8.01 -3.77
CA LEU A 63 -26.58 -6.73 -3.43
C LEU A 63 -27.71 -6.35 -4.41
N ILE A 64 -27.51 -6.58 -5.71
CA ILE A 64 -28.54 -6.33 -6.73
C ILE A 64 -29.72 -7.29 -6.57
N GLN A 65 -29.46 -8.57 -6.30
CA GLN A 65 -30.50 -9.58 -6.07
C GLN A 65 -31.35 -9.21 -4.84
N LEU A 66 -30.72 -8.90 -3.70
CA LEU A 66 -31.40 -8.50 -2.48
C LEU A 66 -32.29 -7.27 -2.69
N LYS A 67 -31.81 -6.27 -3.44
CA LYS A 67 -32.62 -5.10 -3.82
C LYS A 67 -33.84 -5.46 -4.65
N ARG A 68 -33.72 -6.42 -5.57
CA ARG A 68 -34.85 -6.89 -6.41
C ARG A 68 -35.85 -7.70 -5.58
N GLU A 69 -35.38 -8.61 -4.73
CA GLU A 69 -36.23 -9.39 -3.84
C GLU A 69 -37.01 -8.51 -2.85
N ALA A 70 -36.35 -7.51 -2.28
CA ALA A 70 -37.00 -6.54 -1.40
C ALA A 70 -38.13 -5.80 -2.15
N ARG A 71 -37.87 -5.33 -3.38
CA ARG A 71 -38.89 -4.68 -4.22
C ARG A 71 -40.06 -5.61 -4.55
N LEU A 72 -39.79 -6.88 -4.86
CA LEU A 72 -40.83 -7.88 -5.14
C LEU A 72 -41.73 -8.14 -3.91
N LYS A 73 -41.14 -8.14 -2.71
CA LYS A 73 -41.87 -8.29 -1.44
C LYS A 73 -42.57 -7.00 -0.99
N GLY A 74 -42.42 -5.90 -1.73
CA GLY A 74 -42.94 -4.58 -1.34
C GLY A 74 -42.15 -3.88 -0.22
N GLY A 75 -40.95 -4.38 0.12
CA GLY A 75 -40.05 -3.81 1.12
C GLY A 75 -38.88 -3.03 0.52
N PHE A 76 -38.05 -2.44 1.38
CA PHE A 76 -36.85 -1.71 1.00
C PHE A 76 -35.60 -2.36 1.60
N TYR A 77 -34.57 -2.51 0.78
CA TYR A 77 -33.26 -3.00 1.23
C TYR A 77 -32.34 -1.80 1.54
N VAL A 78 -31.89 -1.70 2.79
CA VAL A 78 -30.97 -0.65 3.24
C VAL A 78 -29.54 -1.13 3.02
N ASP A 79 -28.77 -0.39 2.22
CA ASP A 79 -27.36 -0.70 1.95
C ASP A 79 -26.51 -0.54 3.22
N PRO A 80 -25.45 -1.35 3.40
CA PRO A 80 -24.55 -1.24 4.54
C PRO A 80 -23.77 0.08 4.51
N GLU A 81 -23.56 0.68 5.68
CA GLU A 81 -22.76 1.89 5.83
C GLU A 81 -21.28 1.68 5.44
N ALA A 82 -20.68 2.72 4.85
CA ALA A 82 -19.29 2.67 4.39
C ALA A 82 -18.30 2.62 5.57
N LYS A 83 -17.43 1.60 5.61
CA LYS A 83 -16.49 1.38 6.72
C LYS A 83 -15.21 2.21 6.65
N LEU A 84 -14.90 2.83 5.53
CA LEU A 84 -13.63 3.54 5.29
C LEU A 84 -13.92 4.90 4.69
N LEU A 85 -13.17 5.90 5.14
CA LEU A 85 -13.21 7.24 4.58
C LEU A 85 -11.89 7.55 3.88
N PHE A 86 -11.99 8.42 2.88
CA PHE A 86 -10.83 9.01 2.23
C PHE A 86 -10.83 10.51 2.49
N ILE A 87 -9.76 11.00 3.13
CA ILE A 87 -9.65 12.40 3.53
C ILE A 87 -8.42 13.00 2.84
N ILE A 88 -8.64 14.09 2.11
CA ILE A 88 -7.59 14.88 1.48
C ILE A 88 -7.59 16.28 2.10
N ARG A 89 -6.40 16.76 2.44
CA ARG A 89 -6.24 18.15 2.86
C ARG A 89 -6.01 19.05 1.64
N ILE A 90 -6.95 19.95 1.39
CA ILE A 90 -6.90 20.91 0.26
C ILE A 90 -6.35 22.28 0.69
N ARG A 91 -6.66 22.74 1.90
CA ARG A 91 -6.22 24.06 2.40
C ARG A 91 -4.86 23.99 3.10
N GLY A 92 -4.08 25.06 2.96
CA GLY A 92 -2.79 25.29 3.64
C GLY A 92 -2.94 25.49 5.15
N ILE A 93 -1.88 25.93 5.85
CA ILE A 93 -1.90 26.14 7.32
C ILE A 93 -2.48 27.52 7.70
N ASN A 94 -2.50 28.45 6.75
CA ASN A 94 -2.85 29.85 6.98
C ASN A 94 -4.37 30.01 7.17
N ALA A 95 -4.77 30.90 8.09
CA ALA A 95 -6.17 31.22 8.41
C ALA A 95 -7.03 30.02 8.91
N MET A 96 -6.42 29.06 9.61
CA MET A 96 -7.16 27.97 10.28
C MET A 96 -7.24 28.18 11.79
N HIS A 97 -8.40 27.88 12.37
CA HIS A 97 -8.60 27.91 13.82
C HIS A 97 -7.67 26.91 14.53
N PRO A 98 -7.07 27.24 15.68
CA PRO A 98 -6.10 26.37 16.36
C PRO A 98 -6.63 24.97 16.69
N ARG A 99 -7.94 24.84 16.96
CA ARG A 99 -8.61 23.55 17.19
C ARG A 99 -8.54 22.65 15.96
N THR A 100 -8.89 23.16 14.78
CA THR A 100 -8.88 22.39 13.53
C THR A 100 -7.45 22.00 13.14
N ARG A 101 -6.49 22.90 13.35
CA ARG A 101 -5.05 22.61 13.14
C ARG A 101 -4.56 21.43 13.98
N LYS A 102 -4.96 21.34 15.26
CA LYS A 102 -4.60 20.22 16.15
C LYS A 102 -5.25 18.91 15.70
N ILE A 103 -6.51 18.96 15.26
CA ILE A 103 -7.21 17.79 14.75
C ILE A 103 -6.51 17.24 13.50
N LEU A 104 -6.10 18.09 12.56
CA LEU A 104 -5.33 17.67 11.37
C LEU A 104 -3.99 17.03 11.75
N GLN A 105 -3.32 17.54 12.78
CA GLN A 105 -2.08 16.96 13.30
C GLN A 105 -2.30 15.56 13.89
N LEU A 106 -3.40 15.34 14.63
CA LEU A 106 -3.77 14.04 15.19
C LEU A 106 -4.08 13.01 14.09
N LEU A 107 -4.78 13.46 13.04
CA LEU A 107 -5.03 12.65 11.86
C LEU A 107 -3.76 12.41 11.03
N ARG A 108 -2.65 13.12 11.28
CA ARG A 108 -1.37 13.12 10.54
C ARG A 108 -1.41 13.83 9.17
N LEU A 109 -2.39 14.71 8.92
CA LEU A 109 -2.51 15.54 7.71
C LEU A 109 -1.65 16.83 7.81
N ARG A 110 -0.32 16.67 7.80
CA ARG A 110 0.62 17.79 8.04
C ARG A 110 0.85 18.67 6.81
N GLN A 111 0.93 18.08 5.62
CA GLN A 111 1.18 18.78 4.36
C GLN A 111 -0.09 18.83 3.50
N VAL A 112 -0.14 19.81 2.60
CA VAL A 112 -1.13 19.82 1.52
C VAL A 112 -0.90 18.59 0.63
N THR A 113 -1.96 17.95 0.14
CA THR A 113 -1.92 16.67 -0.62
C THR A 113 -1.55 15.41 0.18
N CYS A 114 -1.43 15.47 1.51
CA CYS A 114 -1.40 14.25 2.32
C CYS A 114 -2.74 13.51 2.27
N LEU A 115 -2.65 12.17 2.26
CA LEU A 115 -3.77 11.27 2.04
C LEU A 115 -3.80 10.22 3.13
N ILE A 116 -4.97 10.01 3.74
CA ILE A 116 -5.11 9.07 4.86
C ILE A 116 -6.45 8.34 4.73
N PHE A 117 -6.42 7.04 5.05
CA PHE A 117 -7.58 6.15 5.07
C PHE A 117 -7.92 5.74 6.51
N PRO A 118 -8.60 6.61 7.29
CA PRO A 118 -9.08 6.20 8.60
C PRO A 118 -10.25 5.21 8.48
N LYS A 119 -10.32 4.29 9.44
CA LYS A 119 -11.53 3.48 9.65
C LYS A 119 -12.66 4.39 10.14
N LEU A 120 -13.87 4.18 9.61
CA LEU A 120 -15.06 4.85 10.09
C LEU A 120 -15.30 4.41 11.54
N LYS A 121 -15.14 5.35 12.46
CA LYS A 121 -15.57 5.23 13.86
C LYS A 121 -16.41 6.45 14.16
N PHE A 122 -17.33 6.33 15.10
CA PHE A 122 -18.20 7.42 15.51
C PHE A 122 -17.43 8.71 15.87
N CYS A 123 -16.28 8.57 16.53
CA CYS A 123 -15.39 9.68 16.86
C CYS A 123 -14.86 10.41 15.59
N VAL A 124 -14.50 9.68 14.54
CA VAL A 124 -14.01 10.24 13.28
C VAL A 124 -15.11 11.01 12.55
N MET A 125 -16.37 10.53 12.59
CA MET A 125 -17.51 11.23 11.99
C MET A 125 -17.77 12.59 12.67
N ARG A 126 -17.77 12.62 14.00
CA ARG A 126 -17.92 13.87 14.77
C ARG A 126 -16.79 14.85 14.53
N ILE A 127 -15.57 14.34 14.35
CA ILE A 127 -14.40 15.16 14.03
C ILE A 127 -14.52 15.74 12.62
N ASN A 128 -14.98 14.94 11.64
CA ASN A 128 -15.10 15.37 10.26
C ASN A 128 -16.03 16.56 10.07
N SER A 129 -17.16 16.62 10.77
CA SER A 129 -18.09 17.77 10.68
C SER A 129 -17.42 19.11 11.04
N SER A 130 -16.41 19.09 11.92
CA SER A 130 -15.65 20.28 12.30
C SER A 130 -14.54 20.65 11.29
N ILE A 131 -14.09 19.70 10.47
CA ILE A 131 -12.99 19.86 9.50
C ILE A 131 -13.53 20.18 8.09
N PHE A 132 -14.80 19.87 7.81
CA PHE A 132 -15.44 20.03 6.51
C PHE A 132 -15.16 21.34 5.74
N PRO A 133 -15.05 22.53 6.39
CA PRO A 133 -14.70 23.77 5.65
C PRO A 133 -13.23 23.85 5.18
N GLU A 134 -12.32 23.05 5.77
CA GLU A 134 -10.87 23.10 5.49
C GLU A 134 -10.36 21.89 4.66
N CYS A 135 -11.06 20.75 4.71
CA CYS A 135 -10.75 19.55 3.93
C CYS A 135 -11.94 19.18 3.05
N VAL A 136 -11.90 19.58 1.78
CA VAL A 136 -12.93 19.20 0.81
C VAL A 136 -12.54 17.88 0.13
N LEU A 137 -13.56 17.08 -0.20
CA LEU A 137 -13.57 15.70 -0.68
C LEU A 137 -13.38 14.60 0.38
N CYS A 138 -14.29 14.56 1.36
CA CYS A 138 -14.77 13.29 1.90
C CYS A 138 -15.63 12.60 0.83
N MET A 139 -14.99 12.04 -0.21
CA MET A 139 -15.71 11.09 -1.06
C MET A 139 -15.96 9.86 -0.20
N ASN A 140 -17.24 9.53 0.00
CA ASN A 140 -17.61 8.17 0.38
C ASN A 140 -17.10 7.29 -0.75
N PHE A 141 -15.97 6.62 -0.51
CA PHE A 141 -15.24 5.88 -1.53
C PHE A 141 -16.05 4.64 -1.89
N ALA A 142 -17.01 4.80 -2.81
CA ALA A 142 -17.78 3.71 -3.37
C ALA A 142 -16.83 2.78 -4.14
N GLN A 143 -16.73 1.56 -3.63
CA GLN A 143 -16.07 0.36 -4.17
C GLN A 143 -14.59 0.46 -4.64
N ILE A 144 -13.95 -0.71 -4.66
CA ILE A 144 -12.51 -0.95 -4.77
C ILE A 144 -11.84 -0.41 -6.04
N GLU A 145 -12.59 -0.19 -7.12
CA GLU A 145 -12.03 0.19 -8.43
C GLU A 145 -11.23 1.50 -8.38
N GLY A 146 -11.72 2.51 -7.66
CA GLY A 146 -10.97 3.74 -7.47
C GLY A 146 -9.71 3.56 -6.62
N LYS A 147 -9.68 2.60 -5.68
CA LYS A 147 -8.58 2.44 -4.71
C LYS A 147 -7.35 1.89 -5.41
N CYS A 148 -7.52 0.87 -6.24
CA CYS A 148 -6.43 0.24 -6.98
C CYS A 148 -5.83 1.24 -7.97
N GLY A 149 -6.66 1.90 -8.80
CA GLY A 149 -6.19 2.88 -9.78
C GLY A 149 -5.47 4.07 -9.14
N PHE A 150 -5.92 4.55 -7.98
CA PHE A 150 -5.29 5.64 -7.24
C PHE A 150 -3.96 5.25 -6.58
N VAL A 151 -3.89 4.05 -6.00
CA VAL A 151 -2.64 3.50 -5.41
C VAL A 151 -1.59 3.26 -6.50
N GLU A 152 -2.01 2.76 -7.66
CA GLU A 152 -1.13 2.50 -8.81
C GLU A 152 -0.62 3.78 -9.47
N THR A 153 -1.46 4.81 -9.61
CA THR A 153 -1.06 6.10 -10.20
C THR A 153 -0.11 6.88 -9.29
N LEU A 154 -0.33 6.88 -7.98
CA LEU A 154 0.49 7.67 -7.06
C LEU A 154 1.76 6.93 -6.58
N GLY A 155 1.84 5.61 -6.78
CA GLY A 155 2.99 4.78 -6.39
C GLY A 155 3.23 4.80 -4.89
N ILE A 156 2.20 4.51 -4.08
CA ILE A 156 2.30 4.60 -2.62
C ILE A 156 1.90 3.27 -1.97
N MET A 157 2.80 2.63 -1.22
CA MET A 157 2.47 1.44 -0.42
C MET A 157 1.93 1.83 0.94
N ILE A 158 1.01 1.00 1.44
CA ILE A 158 0.47 1.10 2.79
C ILE A 158 1.26 0.14 3.68
N PHE A 159 2.03 0.67 4.62
CA PHE A 159 2.68 -0.12 5.67
C PHE A 159 2.16 0.32 7.04
N ASN A 160 1.51 -0.58 7.79
CA ASN A 160 0.93 -0.29 9.11
C ASN A 160 0.07 1.01 9.17
N GLY A 161 -0.70 1.28 8.11
CA GLY A 161 -1.56 2.46 8.03
C GLY A 161 -0.82 3.78 7.75
N VAL A 162 0.45 3.73 7.34
CA VAL A 162 1.24 4.87 6.87
C VAL A 162 1.53 4.70 5.37
N PHE A 163 1.26 5.75 4.60
CA PHE A 163 1.55 5.82 3.16
C PHE A 163 3.06 6.09 2.97
N LEU A 164 3.81 5.11 2.43
CA LEU A 164 5.21 5.28 2.00
C LEU A 164 5.27 5.42 0.48
N LYS A 165 5.92 6.47 -0.02
CA LYS A 165 6.19 6.66 -1.45
C LYS A 165 7.09 5.52 -1.92
N VAL A 166 6.62 4.70 -2.85
CA VAL A 166 7.36 3.56 -3.39
C VAL A 166 7.78 3.89 -4.81
N ASN A 167 9.07 3.75 -5.10
CA ASN A 167 9.63 4.05 -6.42
C ASN A 167 8.98 3.19 -7.53
N LYS A 168 8.90 3.73 -8.75
CA LYS A 168 8.32 3.04 -9.92
C LYS A 168 9.00 1.68 -10.16
N ALA A 169 10.30 1.55 -9.85
CA ALA A 169 11.05 0.30 -9.94
C ALA A 169 10.54 -0.81 -9.00
N THR A 170 10.11 -0.47 -7.79
CA THR A 170 9.50 -1.39 -6.82
C THR A 170 8.04 -1.74 -7.17
N MET A 171 7.32 -0.82 -7.83
CA MET A 171 5.99 -1.08 -8.41
C MET A 171 6.07 -2.01 -9.63
N ASN A 172 7.06 -1.83 -10.52
CA ASN A 172 7.24 -2.65 -11.72
C ASN A 172 7.71 -4.08 -11.40
N MET A 173 8.36 -4.30 -10.25
CA MET A 173 8.71 -5.65 -9.76
C MET A 173 7.48 -6.46 -9.32
N LEU A 174 6.35 -5.80 -9.02
CA LEU A 174 5.06 -6.42 -8.70
C LEU A 174 4.18 -6.68 -9.94
N HIS A 175 4.51 -6.06 -11.09
CA HIS A 175 3.73 -6.14 -12.34
C HIS A 175 4.38 -6.96 -13.46
N LEU A 176 5.57 -7.52 -13.25
CA LEU A 176 5.99 -8.68 -14.04
C LEU A 176 5.40 -9.91 -13.38
#